data_AF-A0A933J1P8-F1
#
_entry.id   AF-A0A933J1P8-F1
#
_cell.length_a   1.000
_cell.length_b   1.000
_cell.length_c   1.000
_cell.angle_alpha   90.00
_cell.angle_beta   90.00
_cell.angle_gamma   90.00
#
_symmetry.space_group_name_H-M   'P 1'
#
loop_
_entity.id
_entity.type
_entity.pdbx_description
1 polymer ?
#
loop_
_entity_poly.entity_id
_entity_poly.type
_entity_poly.pdbx_seq_one_letter_code
_entity_poly.pdbx_strand_id
1 'polypeptide(L)'
;MTTPQTTARAWPGSFFAPVRGLVNQHLAALALRDDDYPLAPLASAAMVAVHLVGLAAFWRYYHQPIWLAIPTLVLLLGLPVAKWRLARFQSSRFPIETLAPLFFLYAILIARVIAVRVLLANEPYQDEASFADPRFVVFQVEATAAAVLGYLALVQTMRLTRGETRTRTLVALAVALMLAALGWFGAETLGHRTRGVTATDPYAYAQMAVDLATRGTPLHA
;
A
#
# COMPACT_ATOMS: atom_id res chain seq x y z
N MET A 1 -37.42 -38.03 -4.40
CA MET A 1 -36.29 -37.55 -5.24
C MET A 1 -35.09 -37.33 -4.33
N THR A 2 -34.20 -38.31 -4.27
CA THR A 2 -32.97 -38.28 -3.48
C THR A 2 -31.83 -37.79 -4.37
N THR A 3 -31.26 -36.63 -4.03
CA THR A 3 -30.07 -36.09 -4.71
C THR A 3 -28.85 -36.96 -4.38
N PRO A 4 -28.02 -37.32 -5.37
CA PRO A 4 -26.83 -38.13 -5.11
C PRO A 4 -25.79 -37.28 -4.37
N GLN A 5 -25.34 -37.77 -3.21
CA GLN A 5 -24.14 -37.28 -2.54
C GLN A 5 -22.93 -37.64 -3.39
N THR A 6 -22.41 -36.67 -4.15
CA THR A 6 -21.10 -36.76 -4.78
C THR A 6 -20.03 -36.77 -3.69
N THR A 7 -19.60 -37.97 -3.32
CA THR A 7 -18.36 -38.21 -2.57
C THR A 7 -17.18 -37.88 -3.48
N ALA A 8 -16.76 -36.62 -3.46
CA ALA A 8 -15.56 -36.17 -4.14
C ALA A 8 -14.35 -36.93 -3.57
N ARG A 9 -13.83 -37.87 -4.36
CA ARG A 9 -12.55 -38.56 -4.14
C ARG A 9 -11.47 -37.50 -3.84
N ALA A 10 -10.88 -37.56 -2.65
CA ALA A 10 -9.71 -36.78 -2.31
C ALA A 10 -8.55 -37.23 -3.22
N TRP A 11 -8.15 -36.37 -4.16
CA TRP A 11 -7.01 -36.62 -5.03
C TRP A 11 -5.70 -36.57 -4.22
N PRO A 12 -4.76 -37.52 -4.38
CA PRO A 12 -3.49 -37.58 -3.66
C PRO A 12 -2.45 -36.52 -4.11
N GLY A 13 -2.89 -35.37 -4.63
CA GLY A 13 -2.05 -34.21 -4.98
C GLY A 13 -2.10 -33.09 -3.92
N SER A 14 -2.38 -33.42 -2.66
CA SER A 14 -2.86 -32.51 -1.62
C SER A 14 -1.83 -31.53 -1.04
N PHE A 15 -0.56 -31.58 -1.44
CA PHE A 15 0.47 -30.67 -0.91
C PHE A 15 0.22 -29.21 -1.32
N PHE A 16 -0.31 -28.98 -2.53
CA PHE A 16 -0.61 -27.63 -3.03
C PHE A 16 -2.02 -27.14 -2.69
N ALA A 17 -2.89 -28.01 -2.17
CA ALA A 17 -4.24 -27.63 -1.75
C ALA A 17 -4.26 -26.46 -0.74
N PRO A 18 -3.42 -26.42 0.32
CA PRO A 18 -3.40 -25.30 1.26
C PRO A 18 -2.90 -24.00 0.63
N VAL A 19 -1.87 -24.06 -0.24
CA VAL A 19 -1.34 -22.88 -0.93
C VAL A 19 -2.37 -22.29 -1.90
N ARG A 20 -3.03 -23.15 -2.68
CA ARG A 20 -4.09 -22.74 -3.60
C ARG A 20 -5.27 -22.10 -2.87
N GLY A 21 -5.67 -22.67 -1.72
CA GLY A 21 -6.71 -22.09 -0.88
C GLY A 21 -6.35 -20.69 -0.38
N LEU A 22 -5.11 -20.51 0.07
CA LEU A 22 -4.60 -19.21 0.52
C LEU A 22 -4.59 -18.17 -0.62
N VAL A 23 -4.08 -18.54 -1.80
CA VAL A 23 -4.05 -17.64 -2.97
C VAL A 23 -5.47 -17.25 -3.38
N ASN A 24 -6.37 -18.21 -3.50
CA ASN A 24 -7.77 -17.94 -3.88
C ASN A 24 -8.45 -16.98 -2.91
N GLN A 25 -8.21 -17.12 -1.60
CA GLN A 25 -8.81 -16.22 -0.61
C GLN A 25 -8.26 -14.80 -0.67
N HIS A 26 -6.96 -14.64 -0.91
CA HIS A 26 -6.37 -13.32 -1.10
C HIS A 26 -6.87 -12.68 -2.40
N LEU A 27 -6.96 -13.46 -3.49
CA LEU A 27 -7.56 -13.00 -4.74
C LEU A 27 -9.04 -12.64 -4.58
N ALA A 28 -9.80 -13.40 -3.78
CA ALA A 28 -11.18 -13.08 -3.46
C ALA A 28 -11.30 -11.78 -2.66
N ALA A 29 -10.43 -11.58 -1.66
CA ALA A 29 -10.37 -10.33 -0.90
C ALA A 29 -10.03 -9.13 -1.79
N LEU A 30 -9.05 -9.28 -2.69
CA LEU A 30 -8.72 -8.27 -3.70
C LEU A 30 -9.89 -8.04 -4.67
N ALA A 31 -10.56 -9.10 -5.12
CA ALA A 31 -11.76 -9.00 -5.96
C ALA A 31 -13.01 -8.49 -5.20
N LEU A 32 -12.88 -8.12 -3.92
CA LEU A 32 -13.98 -7.68 -3.06
C LEU A 32 -15.12 -8.70 -2.95
N ARG A 33 -14.77 -9.99 -3.07
CA ARG A 33 -15.66 -11.14 -2.93
C ARG A 33 -15.60 -11.71 -1.52
N ASP A 34 -16.76 -12.11 -1.03
CA ASP A 34 -16.90 -12.88 0.20
C ASP A 34 -16.82 -14.37 -0.16
N ASP A 35 -15.63 -14.95 -0.03
CA ASP A 35 -15.43 -16.40 -0.15
C ASP A 35 -15.33 -17.03 1.24
N ASP A 36 -16.10 -18.09 1.47
CA ASP A 36 -16.39 -18.64 2.80
C ASP A 36 -15.41 -19.74 3.29
N TYR A 37 -14.24 -19.85 2.70
CA TYR A 37 -13.30 -20.90 3.09
C TYR A 37 -12.44 -20.46 4.30
N PRO A 38 -12.43 -21.21 5.42
CA PRO A 38 -11.54 -20.89 6.54
C PRO A 38 -10.08 -21.18 6.19
N LEU A 39 -9.16 -20.27 6.53
CA LEU A 39 -7.72 -20.52 6.50
C LEU A 39 -7.31 -21.44 7.64
N ALA A 40 -6.38 -22.36 7.36
CA ALA A 40 -5.73 -23.16 8.39
C ALA A 40 -4.96 -22.24 9.37
N PRO A 41 -4.95 -22.51 10.68
CA PRO A 41 -4.26 -21.65 11.66
C PRO A 41 -2.78 -21.42 11.34
N LEU A 42 -2.09 -22.45 10.85
CA LEU A 42 -0.70 -22.34 10.41
C LEU A 42 -0.52 -21.38 9.23
N ALA A 43 -1.45 -21.39 8.27
CA ALA A 43 -1.42 -20.46 7.14
C ALA A 43 -1.68 -19.02 7.59
N SER A 44 -2.59 -18.82 8.55
CA SER A 44 -2.83 -17.49 9.15
C SER A 44 -1.60 -16.99 9.92
N ALA A 45 -0.93 -17.85 10.69
CA ALA A 45 0.30 -17.51 11.40
C ALA A 45 1.45 -17.16 10.44
N ALA A 46 1.63 -17.95 9.38
CA ALA A 46 2.59 -17.67 8.32
C ALA A 46 2.29 -16.31 7.65
N MET A 47 1.02 -16.01 7.40
CA MET A 47 0.63 -14.72 6.83
C MET A 47 0.91 -13.54 7.75
N VAL A 48 0.65 -13.67 9.04
CA VAL A 48 1.04 -12.66 10.03
C VAL A 48 2.55 -12.42 10.00
N ALA A 49 3.35 -13.48 9.95
CA ALA A 49 4.81 -13.36 9.86
C ALA A 49 5.24 -12.64 8.57
N VAL A 50 4.66 -12.98 7.42
CA VAL A 50 4.92 -12.31 6.14
C VAL A 50 4.59 -10.82 6.21
N HIS A 51 3.44 -10.45 6.79
CA HIS A 51 3.07 -9.04 6.96
C HIS A 51 4.00 -8.29 7.92
N LEU A 52 4.44 -8.93 9.01
CA LEU A 52 5.41 -8.33 9.93
C LEU A 52 6.74 -8.05 9.23
N VAL A 53 7.24 -9.01 8.44
CA VAL A 53 8.48 -8.84 7.66
C VAL A 53 8.32 -7.70 6.64
N GLY A 54 7.22 -7.69 5.89
CA GLY A 54 6.94 -6.64 4.90
C GLY A 54 6.81 -5.25 5.52
N LEU A 55 6.12 -5.13 6.67
CA LEU A 55 6.00 -3.87 7.41
C LEU A 55 7.32 -3.43 8.05
N ALA A 56 8.13 -4.36 8.55
CA ALA A 56 9.46 -4.05 9.06
C ALA A 56 10.37 -3.52 7.95
N ALA A 57 10.32 -4.12 6.75
CA ALA A 57 11.02 -3.62 5.57
C ALA A 57 10.53 -2.22 5.17
N PHE A 58 9.22 -1.99 5.18
CA PHE A 58 8.62 -0.67 4.90
C PHE A 58 9.10 0.40 5.89
N TRP A 59 9.06 0.14 7.20
CA TRP A 59 9.56 1.11 8.18
C TRP A 59 11.06 1.32 8.08
N ARG A 60 11.82 0.25 7.81
CA ARG A 60 13.27 0.37 7.60
C ARG A 60 13.61 1.23 6.38
N TYR A 61 12.79 1.17 5.33
CA TYR A 61 12.94 1.99 4.12
C TYR A 61 12.80 3.49 4.44
N TYR A 62 11.91 3.88 5.35
CA TYR A 62 11.81 5.27 5.85
C TYR A 62 12.80 5.59 6.98
N HIS A 63 13.82 4.75 7.18
CA HIS A 63 14.79 4.86 8.27
C HIS A 63 14.16 4.90 9.67
N GLN A 64 12.94 4.39 9.82
CA GLN A 64 12.26 4.29 11.10
C GLN A 64 12.56 2.95 11.80
N PRO A 65 12.31 2.85 13.12
CA PRO A 65 12.55 1.62 13.86
C PRO A 65 11.65 0.47 13.39
N ILE A 66 12.23 -0.72 13.18
CA ILE A 66 11.51 -1.91 12.68
C ILE A 66 10.39 -2.39 13.62
N TRP A 67 10.48 -2.07 14.91
CA TRP A 67 9.47 -2.48 15.89
C TRP A 67 8.12 -1.77 15.70
N LEU A 68 8.06 -0.69 14.90
CA LEU A 68 6.80 -0.07 14.47
C LEU A 68 5.94 -0.99 13.60
N ALA A 69 6.49 -2.07 13.04
CA ALA A 69 5.72 -3.07 12.29
C ALA A 69 4.59 -3.69 13.14
N ILE A 70 4.82 -3.91 14.44
CA ILE A 70 3.83 -4.50 15.35
C ILE A 70 2.64 -3.57 15.56
N PRO A 71 2.79 -2.32 16.04
CA PRO A 71 1.65 -1.42 16.21
C PRO A 71 0.96 -1.11 14.89
N THR A 72 1.67 -1.02 13.76
CA THR A 72 1.03 -0.88 12.44
C THR A 72 0.16 -2.08 12.10
N LEU A 73 0.65 -3.30 12.29
CA LEU A 73 -0.14 -4.50 12.05
C LEU A 73 -1.38 -4.56 12.95
N VAL A 74 -1.22 -4.24 14.23
CA VAL A 74 -2.33 -4.19 15.21
C VAL A 74 -3.36 -3.15 14.79
N LEU A 75 -2.93 -1.97 14.35
CA LEU A 75 -3.81 -0.92 13.86
C LEU A 75 -4.61 -1.39 12.63
N LEU A 76 -3.92 -1.96 11.64
CA LEU A 76 -4.55 -2.44 10.40
C LEU A 76 -5.51 -3.61 10.64
N LEU A 77 -5.23 -4.47 11.61
CA LEU A 77 -6.11 -5.57 12.01
C LEU A 77 -7.17 -5.17 13.05
N GLY A 78 -7.09 -3.98 13.64
CA GLY A 78 -7.91 -3.60 14.79
C GLY A 78 -9.42 -3.70 14.51
N LEU A 79 -9.89 -3.08 13.42
CA LEU A 79 -11.28 -3.13 13.01
C LEU A 79 -11.78 -4.55 12.68
N PRO A 80 -11.10 -5.33 11.82
CA PRO A 80 -11.58 -6.67 11.50
C PRO A 80 -11.50 -7.63 12.69
N VAL A 81 -10.50 -7.51 13.58
CA VAL A 81 -10.42 -8.30 14.82
C VAL A 81 -11.49 -7.89 15.83
N ALA A 82 -11.79 -6.60 15.97
CA ALA A 82 -12.86 -6.13 16.86
C ALA A 82 -14.23 -6.67 16.43
N LYS A 83 -14.55 -6.60 15.13
CA LYS A 83 -15.80 -7.20 14.60
C LYS A 83 -15.81 -8.72 14.78
N TRP A 84 -14.68 -9.39 14.52
CA TRP A 84 -14.56 -10.83 14.76
C TRP A 84 -14.86 -11.20 16.22
N ARG A 85 -14.30 -10.44 17.18
CA ARG A 85 -14.55 -10.65 18.62
C ARG A 85 -15.99 -10.38 19.03
N LEU A 86 -16.65 -9.39 18.42
CA LEU A 86 -18.06 -9.07 18.67
C LEU A 86 -19.00 -10.10 18.04
N ALA A 87 -18.65 -10.63 16.87
CA ALA A 87 -19.41 -11.65 16.14
C ALA A 87 -19.19 -13.08 16.67
N ARG A 88 -18.86 -13.21 17.96
CA ARG A 88 -18.29 -14.40 18.67
C ARG A 88 -19.06 -15.72 18.53
N PHE A 89 -20.19 -15.75 17.84
CA PHE A 89 -21.06 -16.91 17.66
C PHE A 89 -21.34 -17.32 16.20
N GLN A 90 -20.81 -16.62 15.18
CA GLN A 90 -21.14 -16.94 13.77
C GLN A 90 -19.94 -17.10 12.82
N SER A 91 -18.72 -16.68 13.18
CA SER A 91 -17.56 -16.85 12.28
C SER A 91 -16.27 -17.19 13.03
N SER A 92 -15.75 -18.39 12.77
CA SER A 92 -14.48 -18.91 13.32
C SER A 92 -13.21 -18.39 12.61
N ARG A 93 -13.29 -17.29 11.83
CA ARG A 93 -12.21 -16.92 10.90
C ARG A 93 -11.40 -15.72 11.37
N PHE A 94 -10.08 -15.89 11.47
CA PHE A 94 -9.13 -14.79 11.66
C PHE A 94 -8.95 -14.04 10.33
N PRO A 95 -9.32 -12.75 10.23
CA PRO A 95 -9.51 -12.02 8.97
C PRO A 95 -8.20 -11.46 8.38
N ILE A 96 -7.16 -12.30 8.27
CA ILE A 96 -5.83 -11.90 7.82
C ILE A 96 -5.81 -11.52 6.33
N GLU A 97 -6.68 -12.13 5.54
CA GLU A 97 -6.83 -11.89 4.09
C GLU A 97 -7.27 -10.45 3.76
N THR A 98 -7.82 -9.71 4.74
CA THR A 98 -8.14 -8.28 4.57
C THR A 98 -6.91 -7.41 4.37
N LEU A 99 -5.72 -7.94 4.70
CA LEU A 99 -4.44 -7.29 4.49
C LEU A 99 -3.84 -7.58 3.11
N ALA A 100 -4.51 -8.34 2.25
CA ALA A 100 -4.02 -8.70 0.91
C ALA A 100 -3.50 -7.50 0.09
N PRO A 101 -4.12 -6.30 0.12
CA PRO A 101 -3.59 -5.14 -0.59
C PRO A 101 -2.13 -4.76 -0.22
N LEU A 102 -1.65 -5.09 0.99
CA LEU A 102 -0.27 -4.80 1.41
C LEU A 102 0.78 -5.52 0.55
N PHE A 103 0.43 -6.61 -0.12
CA PHE A 103 1.36 -7.28 -1.04
C PHE A 103 1.80 -6.39 -2.20
N PHE A 104 0.95 -5.46 -2.67
CA PHE A 104 1.34 -4.49 -3.69
C PHE A 104 2.41 -3.53 -3.16
N LEU A 105 2.26 -3.07 -1.91
CA LEU A 105 3.26 -2.23 -1.26
C LEU A 105 4.59 -2.95 -1.13
N TYR A 106 4.58 -4.23 -0.71
CA TYR A 106 5.79 -5.02 -0.57
C TYR A 106 6.46 -5.27 -1.93
N ALA A 107 5.68 -5.56 -2.97
CA ALA A 107 6.19 -5.76 -4.33
C ALA A 107 6.85 -4.49 -4.87
N ILE A 108 6.22 -3.33 -4.73
CA ILE A 108 6.78 -2.04 -5.15
C ILE A 108 8.02 -1.69 -4.34
N LEU A 109 8.03 -1.96 -3.03
CA LEU A 109 9.20 -1.73 -2.20
C LEU A 109 10.40 -2.57 -2.66
N ILE A 110 10.20 -3.86 -2.92
CA ILE A 110 11.24 -4.75 -3.45
C ILE A 110 11.70 -4.27 -4.82
N ALA A 111 10.77 -3.95 -5.72
CA ALA A 111 11.08 -3.46 -7.05
C ALA A 111 11.89 -2.16 -7.00
N ARG A 112 11.56 -1.23 -6.09
CA ARG A 112 12.33 -0.01 -5.87
C ARG A 112 13.74 -0.29 -5.39
N VAL A 113 13.91 -1.17 -4.41
CA VAL A 113 15.24 -1.55 -3.91
C VAL A 113 16.08 -2.17 -5.02
N ILE A 114 15.51 -3.07 -5.83
CA ILE A 114 16.19 -3.66 -6.98
C ILE A 114 16.53 -2.58 -8.01
N ALA A 115 15.59 -1.71 -8.36
CA ALA A 115 15.79 -0.65 -9.34
C ALA A 115 16.92 0.29 -8.91
N VAL A 116 16.93 0.73 -7.65
CA VAL A 116 18.02 1.58 -7.12
C VAL A 116 19.35 0.82 -7.11
N ARG A 117 19.38 -0.43 -6.66
CA ARG A 117 20.63 -1.20 -6.55
C ARG A 117 21.21 -1.63 -7.89
N VAL A 118 20.38 -1.85 -8.91
CA VAL A 118 20.82 -2.35 -10.22
C VAL A 118 21.00 -1.21 -11.23
N LEU A 119 20.08 -0.24 -11.26
CA LEU A 119 20.07 0.84 -12.24
C LEU A 119 20.89 2.05 -11.80
N LEU A 120 20.94 2.37 -10.50
CA LEU A 120 21.65 3.54 -9.97
C LEU A 120 23.02 3.22 -9.37
N ALA A 121 23.45 1.95 -9.33
CA ALA A 121 24.79 1.58 -8.85
C ALA A 121 25.94 2.15 -9.69
N ASN A 122 25.66 2.66 -10.90
CA ASN A 122 26.64 3.23 -11.81
C ASN A 122 26.48 4.74 -12.05
N GLU A 123 25.48 5.40 -11.44
CA GLU A 123 25.26 6.83 -11.64
C GLU A 123 25.89 7.63 -10.49
N PRO A 124 26.81 8.57 -10.78
CA PRO A 124 27.41 9.41 -9.75
C PRO A 124 26.35 10.30 -9.12
N TYR A 125 26.12 10.10 -7.82
CA TYR A 125 25.34 10.91 -6.87
C TYR A 125 24.40 11.96 -7.51
N GLN A 126 23.14 11.59 -7.73
CA GLN A 126 22.12 12.52 -8.18
C GLN A 126 21.32 13.06 -6.98
N ASP A 127 21.26 14.38 -6.87
CA ASP A 127 20.49 15.14 -5.88
C ASP A 127 19.02 14.72 -5.79
N GLU A 128 18.34 15.18 -4.73
CA GLU A 128 16.92 15.00 -4.44
C GLU A 128 15.97 15.38 -5.61
N ALA A 129 16.47 16.09 -6.64
CA ALA A 129 15.76 16.36 -7.89
C ALA A 129 15.59 15.13 -8.82
N SER A 130 16.38 14.06 -8.63
CA SER A 130 16.29 12.82 -9.41
C SER A 130 15.01 12.00 -9.15
N PHE A 131 14.26 12.31 -8.09
CA PHE A 131 12.94 11.75 -7.83
C PHE A 131 11.87 12.20 -8.85
N ALA A 132 12.19 13.16 -9.72
CA ALA A 132 11.35 13.60 -10.83
C ALA A 132 11.58 12.79 -12.12
N ASP A 133 12.42 11.75 -12.13
CA ASP A 133 12.56 10.90 -13.31
C ASP A 133 11.25 10.11 -13.54
N PRO A 134 10.55 10.34 -14.67
CA PRO A 134 9.27 9.70 -14.98
C PRO A 134 9.33 8.18 -14.91
N ARG A 135 10.51 7.59 -15.12
CA ARG A 135 10.75 6.14 -15.09
C ARG A 135 10.55 5.55 -13.70
N PHE A 136 10.72 6.33 -12.64
CA PHE A 136 10.58 5.87 -11.25
C PHE A 136 9.28 6.29 -10.58
N VAL A 137 8.40 7.03 -11.27
CA VAL A 137 7.08 7.43 -10.75
C VAL A 137 6.26 6.20 -10.33
N VAL A 138 6.38 5.10 -11.06
CA VAL A 138 5.67 3.84 -10.76
C VAL A 138 6.22 3.13 -9.51
N PHE A 139 7.45 3.47 -9.08
CA PHE A 139 8.08 2.92 -7.89
C PHE A 139 7.98 3.84 -6.66
N GLN A 140 7.11 4.86 -6.70
CA GLN A 140 6.89 5.70 -5.52
C GLN A 140 6.19 4.91 -4.41
N VAL A 141 6.93 4.67 -3.33
CA VAL A 141 6.50 3.83 -2.19
C VAL A 141 5.47 4.59 -1.38
N GLU A 142 5.61 5.91 -1.29
CA GLU A 142 4.76 6.86 -0.61
C GLU A 142 3.35 6.83 -1.23
N ALA A 143 3.26 7.05 -2.55
CA ALA A 143 2.00 7.01 -3.29
C ALA A 143 1.37 5.62 -3.26
N THR A 144 2.18 4.56 -3.39
CA THR A 144 1.71 3.17 -3.29
C THR A 144 1.14 2.88 -1.91
N ALA A 145 1.80 3.34 -0.84
CA ALA A 145 1.32 3.14 0.53
C ALA A 145 -0.04 3.82 0.74
N ALA A 146 -0.22 5.06 0.26
CA ALA A 146 -1.50 5.76 0.32
C ALA A 146 -2.60 5.01 -0.44
N ALA A 147 -2.32 4.56 -1.67
CA ALA A 147 -3.27 3.79 -2.49
C ALA A 147 -3.65 2.46 -1.81
N VAL A 148 -2.68 1.74 -1.27
CA VAL A 148 -2.88 0.47 -0.57
C VAL A 148 -3.68 0.66 0.71
N LEU A 149 -3.44 1.72 1.49
CA LEU A 149 -4.24 2.03 2.68
C LEU A 149 -5.69 2.34 2.31
N GLY A 150 -5.92 3.11 1.24
CA GLY A 150 -7.26 3.36 0.72
C GLY A 150 -7.97 2.07 0.27
N TYR A 151 -7.26 1.20 -0.44
CA TYR A 151 -7.82 -0.08 -0.87
C TYR A 151 -8.09 -1.04 0.29
N LEU A 152 -7.21 -1.06 1.29
CA LEU A 152 -7.39 -1.83 2.52
C LEU A 152 -8.62 -1.35 3.30
N ALA A 153 -8.82 -0.03 3.42
CA ALA A 153 -10.03 0.53 4.01
C ALA A 153 -11.30 0.12 3.23
N LEU A 154 -11.23 0.06 1.89
CA LEU A 154 -12.32 -0.42 1.05
C LEU A 154 -12.63 -1.90 1.29
N VAL A 155 -11.61 -2.78 1.26
CA VAL A 155 -11.75 -4.23 1.51
C VAL A 155 -12.37 -4.48 2.90
N GLN A 156 -11.88 -3.78 3.92
CA GLN A 156 -12.41 -3.89 5.27
C GLN A 156 -13.86 -3.40 5.33
N THR A 157 -14.16 -2.21 4.79
CA THR A 157 -15.54 -1.67 4.77
C THR A 157 -16.52 -2.65 4.12
N MET A 158 -16.14 -3.24 2.98
CA MET A 158 -16.97 -4.19 2.23
C MET A 158 -17.30 -5.45 3.02
N ARG A 159 -16.38 -5.92 3.86
CA ARG A 159 -16.55 -7.10 4.74
C ARG A 159 -17.21 -6.75 6.08
N LEU A 160 -17.05 -5.51 6.53
CA LEU A 160 -17.58 -5.05 7.80
C LEU A 160 -19.06 -4.62 7.69
N THR A 161 -19.51 -4.19 6.51
CA THR A 161 -20.86 -3.63 6.30
C THR A 161 -21.70 -4.48 5.34
N ARG A 162 -23.04 -4.43 5.48
CA ARG A 162 -24.00 -5.12 4.58
C ARG A 162 -25.15 -4.19 4.21
N GLY A 163 -25.79 -4.47 3.07
CA GLY A 163 -27.00 -3.76 2.64
C GLY A 163 -26.83 -2.25 2.52
N GLU A 164 -27.81 -1.49 2.98
CA GLU A 164 -27.83 -0.02 2.87
C GLU A 164 -26.69 0.67 3.64
N THR A 165 -26.29 0.12 4.79
CA THR A 165 -25.14 0.63 5.57
C THR A 165 -23.86 0.59 4.74
N ARG A 166 -23.66 -0.48 3.95
CA ARG A 166 -22.50 -0.60 3.07
C ARG A 166 -22.45 0.52 2.04
N THR A 167 -23.56 0.79 1.36
CA THR A 167 -23.62 1.88 0.38
C THR A 167 -23.31 3.23 1.03
N ARG A 168 -23.91 3.53 2.19
CA ARG A 168 -23.66 4.77 2.92
C ARG A 168 -22.20 4.91 3.36
N THR A 169 -21.60 3.84 3.90
CA THR A 169 -20.19 3.88 4.32
C THR A 169 -19.24 4.00 3.13
N LEU A 170 -19.52 3.34 2.01
CA LEU A 170 -18.72 3.47 0.79
C LEU A 170 -18.79 4.88 0.20
N VAL A 171 -19.99 5.48 0.17
CA VAL A 171 -20.16 6.88 -0.25
C VAL A 171 -19.40 7.82 0.69
N ALA A 172 -19.53 7.63 2.00
CA ALA A 172 -18.80 8.44 2.98
C ALA A 172 -17.28 8.30 2.81
N LEU A 173 -16.77 7.08 2.59
CA LEU A 173 -15.36 6.81 2.34
C LEU A 173 -14.88 7.49 1.04
N ALA A 174 -15.66 7.38 -0.04
CA ALA A 174 -15.34 8.02 -1.32
C ALA A 174 -15.30 9.54 -1.19
N VAL A 175 -16.28 10.13 -0.49
CA VAL A 175 -16.31 11.58 -0.22
C VAL A 175 -15.11 11.99 0.65
N ALA A 176 -14.79 11.25 1.70
CA ALA A 176 -13.65 11.53 2.56
C ALA A 176 -12.32 11.48 1.78
N LEU A 177 -12.11 10.45 0.95
CA LEU A 177 -10.92 10.34 0.10
C LEU A 177 -10.84 11.46 -0.93
N MET A 178 -11.96 11.84 -1.54
CA MET A 178 -12.03 12.96 -2.48
C MET A 178 -11.67 14.28 -1.79
N LEU A 179 -12.22 14.56 -0.61
CA LEU A 179 -11.90 15.77 0.16
C LEU A 179 -10.43 15.80 0.61
N ALA A 180 -9.88 14.65 1.02
CA ALA A 180 -8.47 14.54 1.37
C ALA A 180 -7.56 14.82 0.16
N ALA A 181 -7.90 14.25 -1.00
CA ALA A 181 -7.17 14.48 -2.25
C ALA A 181 -7.23 15.95 -2.69
N LEU A 182 -8.41 16.58 -2.61
CA LEU A 182 -8.57 18.01 -2.90
C LEU A 182 -7.79 18.88 -1.91
N GLY A 183 -7.83 18.54 -0.61
CA GLY A 183 -7.11 19.25 0.43
C GLY A 183 -5.59 19.18 0.23
N TRP A 184 -5.07 17.99 -0.06
CA TRP A 184 -3.67 17.78 -0.43
C TRP A 184 -3.29 18.58 -1.68
N PHE A 185 -4.04 18.43 -2.77
CA PHE A 185 -3.79 19.13 -4.03
C PHE A 185 -3.81 20.66 -3.86
N GLY A 186 -4.77 21.16 -3.08
CA GLY A 186 -4.89 22.57 -2.75
C GLY A 186 -3.71 23.06 -1.91
N ALA A 187 -3.33 22.32 -0.86
CA ALA A 187 -2.19 22.65 -0.01
C ALA A 187 -0.86 22.67 -0.79
N GLU A 188 -0.67 21.71 -1.69
CA GLU A 188 0.52 21.61 -2.55
C GLU A 188 0.56 22.75 -3.57
N THR A 189 -0.55 22.97 -4.29
CA THR A 189 -0.64 24.03 -5.31
C THR A 189 -0.46 25.41 -4.69
N LEU A 190 -1.15 25.68 -3.58
CA LEU A 190 -1.01 26.95 -2.87
C LEU A 190 0.36 27.06 -2.22
N GLY A 191 0.88 26.00 -1.62
CA GLY A 191 2.20 25.98 -0.97
C GLY A 191 3.33 26.32 -1.94
N HIS A 192 3.35 25.70 -3.11
CA HIS A 192 4.35 26.00 -4.14
C HIS A 192 4.16 27.39 -4.76
N ARG A 193 2.91 27.81 -5.02
CA ARG A 193 2.66 29.14 -5.60
C ARG A 193 2.89 30.30 -4.63
N THR A 194 2.62 30.11 -3.34
CA THR A 194 2.75 31.18 -2.32
C THR A 194 4.17 31.32 -1.79
N ARG A 195 4.94 30.23 -1.73
CA ARG A 195 6.33 30.30 -1.25
C ARG A 195 7.34 30.66 -2.33
N GLY A 196 6.92 30.78 -3.59
CA GLY A 196 7.83 31.05 -4.72
C GLY A 196 8.90 29.97 -4.92
N VAL A 197 8.77 28.82 -4.23
CA VAL A 197 9.68 27.68 -4.34
C VAL A 197 9.23 26.81 -5.51
N THR A 198 9.33 27.38 -6.70
CA THR A 198 9.38 26.60 -7.94
C THR A 198 10.84 26.25 -8.15
N ALA A 199 11.32 25.12 -7.62
CA ALA A 199 12.52 24.33 -7.96
C ALA A 199 13.81 25.00 -8.50
N THR A 200 13.96 26.31 -8.37
CA THR A 200 14.93 27.12 -9.09
C THR A 200 14.90 28.45 -8.36
N ASP A 201 15.81 28.65 -7.42
CA ASP A 201 15.96 29.94 -6.75
C ASP A 201 15.96 31.04 -7.84
N PRO A 202 14.94 31.92 -7.90
CA PRO A 202 14.88 32.93 -8.94
C PRO A 202 16.08 33.88 -8.86
N TYR A 203 16.70 34.02 -7.67
CA TYR A 203 17.95 34.73 -7.52
C TYR A 203 19.10 34.01 -8.23
N ALA A 204 19.20 32.68 -8.14
CA ALA A 204 20.23 31.93 -8.85
C ALA A 204 20.19 32.16 -10.37
N TYR A 205 19.00 32.16 -11.00
CA TYR A 205 18.89 32.44 -12.44
C TYR A 205 19.18 33.90 -12.80
N ALA A 206 18.71 34.84 -11.98
CA ALA A 206 19.03 36.26 -12.16
C ALA A 206 20.55 36.51 -12.01
N GLN A 207 21.19 35.83 -11.07
CA GLN A 207 22.61 35.96 -10.77
C GLN A 207 23.47 35.30 -11.86
N MET A 208 23.08 34.12 -12.35
CA MET A 208 23.68 33.50 -13.54
C MET A 208 23.55 34.39 -14.79
N ALA A 209 22.42 35.09 -14.97
CA ALA A 209 22.23 36.01 -16.09
C ALA A 209 23.11 37.27 -15.96
N VAL A 210 23.25 37.83 -14.76
CA VAL A 210 24.18 38.94 -14.48
C VAL A 210 25.62 38.49 -14.70
N ASP A 211 26.00 37.28 -14.28
CA ASP A 211 27.34 36.74 -14.48
C ASP A 211 27.65 36.48 -15.94
N LEU A 212 26.67 35.97 -16.70
CA LEU A 212 26.83 35.80 -18.14
C LEU A 212 27.04 37.17 -18.82
N ALA A 213 26.33 38.20 -18.39
CA ALA A 213 26.46 39.55 -18.94
C ALA A 213 27.76 40.26 -18.54
N THR A 214 28.28 40.00 -17.34
CA THR A 214 29.44 40.72 -16.78
C THR A 214 30.76 39.97 -16.93
N ARG A 215 30.74 38.64 -16.80
CA ARG A 215 31.91 37.75 -16.82
C ARG A 215 31.98 36.87 -18.06
N GLY A 216 30.94 36.86 -18.90
CA GLY A 216 30.84 35.99 -20.07
C GLY A 216 30.60 34.52 -19.73
N THR A 217 30.33 34.20 -18.46
CA THR A 217 30.08 32.83 -17.99
C THR A 217 28.95 32.84 -16.98
N PRO A 218 28.03 31.86 -17.00
CA PRO A 218 26.95 31.78 -16.02
C PRO A 218 27.38 31.15 -14.68
N LEU A 219 28.65 30.79 -14.51
CA LEU A 219 29.13 30.18 -13.27
C LEU A 219 29.40 31.25 -12.21
N HIS A 220 28.65 31.18 -11.12
CA HIS A 220 28.92 31.94 -9.91
C HIS A 220 30.00 31.22 -9.10
N ALA A 221 31.15 31.87 -8.89
CA ALA A 221 32.24 31.41 -8.02
C ALA A 221 32.33 32.32 -6.80
#